data_AF-L9XL19-F1
#
_entry.id   AF-L9XL19-F1
#
_cell.length_a   1.000
_cell.length_b   1.000
_cell.length_c   1.000
_cell.angle_alpha   90.00
_cell.angle_beta   90.00
_cell.angle_gamma   90.00
#
_symmetry.space_group_name_H-M   'P 1'
#
loop_
_entity.id
_entity.type
_entity.pdbx_description
1 polymer ?
#
loop_
_entity_poly.entity_id
_entity_poly.type
_entity_poly.pdbx_seq_one_letter_code
_entity_poly.pdbx_strand_id
1 'polypeptide(L)'
;MTDDETPNGETADYLDSRIHMFKPATPFMRDHLKVIWGLFAVWVLVTFGPVTATWIATDTMTSTQVFGFQLHYFLTALGSPIGVFVLCVAYAWQRDRLDAQYGVSHEVPAEADGDAGQHVAADGGERP
;
A
#
# COMPACT_ATOMS: atom_id res chain seq x y z
N MET A 1 44.36 -34.57 1.54
CA MET A 1 43.45 -34.49 0.38
C MET A 1 42.06 -34.30 0.95
N THR A 2 41.56 -33.08 0.73
CA THR A 2 40.18 -32.57 0.89
C THR A 2 39.57 -32.56 2.28
N ASP A 3 39.70 -31.36 2.85
CA ASP A 3 38.78 -30.63 3.72
C ASP A 3 37.31 -30.76 3.29
N ASP A 4 36.41 -30.91 4.28
CA ASP A 4 35.04 -30.38 4.22
C ASP A 4 34.56 -30.13 5.66
N GLU A 5 35.13 -29.10 6.31
CA GLU A 5 34.44 -28.44 7.41
C GLU A 5 33.29 -27.64 6.81
N THR A 6 32.07 -28.17 6.89
CA THR A 6 30.87 -27.41 6.56
C THR A 6 30.67 -26.35 7.66
N PRO A 7 30.77 -25.03 7.37
CA PRO A 7 30.64 -24.01 8.39
C PRO A 7 29.19 -23.97 8.86
N ASN A 8 29.04 -24.07 10.18
CA ASN A 8 27.87 -23.77 11.01
C ASN A 8 26.83 -22.89 10.29
N GLY A 9 25.82 -23.53 9.71
CA GLY A 9 24.61 -22.84 9.28
C GLY A 9 23.76 -22.55 10.51
N GLU A 10 24.02 -21.44 11.18
CA GLU A 10 23.05 -20.81 12.09
C GLU A 10 21.83 -20.40 11.25
N THR A 11 20.95 -21.36 10.99
CA THR A 11 19.57 -21.08 10.61
C THR A 11 18.94 -20.40 11.82
N ALA A 12 18.97 -19.06 11.83
CA ALA A 12 18.17 -18.31 12.78
C ALA A 12 16.74 -18.86 12.74
N ASP A 13 16.29 -19.43 13.86
CA ASP A 13 14.99 -20.05 13.98
C ASP A 13 13.90 -18.97 13.97
N TYR A 14 13.47 -18.58 12.77
CA TYR A 14 12.39 -17.61 12.54
C TYR A 14 11.00 -18.18 12.87
N LEU A 15 10.87 -19.47 13.18
CA LEU A 15 9.60 -20.14 13.46
C LEU A 15 9.23 -20.07 14.95
N ASP A 16 10.20 -19.97 15.86
CA ASP A 16 9.95 -19.88 17.30
C ASP A 16 9.88 -18.43 17.84
N SER A 17 10.22 -17.45 17.00
CA SER A 17 10.08 -16.04 17.34
C SER A 17 8.60 -15.64 17.29
N ARG A 18 7.96 -15.47 18.47
CA ARG A 18 6.56 -14.99 18.55
C ARG A 18 6.44 -13.58 17.98
N ILE A 19 6.18 -13.50 16.68
CA ILE A 19 5.84 -12.25 16.00
C ILE A 19 4.46 -11.82 16.50
N HIS A 20 4.42 -10.93 17.48
CA HIS A 20 3.18 -10.32 17.94
C HIS A 20 2.66 -9.36 16.86
N MET A 21 1.85 -9.87 15.92
CA MET A 21 1.27 -9.07 14.82
C MET A 21 0.51 -7.82 15.32
N PHE A 22 -0.13 -7.92 16.49
CA PHE A 22 -0.88 -6.85 17.12
C PHE A 22 -0.03 -5.88 17.96
N LYS A 23 1.28 -6.12 18.08
CA LYS A 23 2.19 -5.30 18.89
C LYS A 23 3.51 -5.11 18.13
N PRO A 24 3.54 -4.19 17.14
CA PRO A 24 4.72 -3.98 16.32
C PRO A 24 5.92 -3.58 17.19
N ALA A 25 6.97 -4.40 17.13
CA ALA A 25 8.11 -4.29 18.05
C ALA A 25 9.13 -3.21 17.64
N THR A 26 9.13 -2.76 16.38
CA THR A 26 10.10 -1.78 15.85
C THR A 26 9.51 -0.38 15.65
N PRO A 27 10.28 0.69 15.88
CA PRO A 27 9.86 2.06 15.58
C PRO A 27 9.44 2.27 14.11
N PHE A 28 10.17 1.66 13.17
CA PHE A 28 9.86 1.69 11.72
C PHE A 28 8.42 1.25 11.42
N MET A 29 8.00 0.10 11.95
CA MET A 29 6.67 -0.45 11.67
C MET A 29 5.56 0.40 12.31
N ARG A 30 5.81 1.00 13.47
CA ARG A 30 4.87 1.93 14.11
C ARG A 30 4.68 3.20 13.26
N ASP A 31 5.73 3.71 12.65
CA ASP A 31 5.66 4.90 11.83
C ASP A 31 5.02 4.62 10.46
N HIS A 32 5.30 3.45 9.86
CA HIS A 32 4.62 3.00 8.65
C HIS A 32 3.11 2.87 8.88
N LEU A 33 2.70 2.27 10.01
CA LEU A 33 1.27 2.17 10.35
C LEU A 33 0.60 3.55 10.55
N LYS A 34 1.30 4.54 11.10
CA LYS A 34 0.78 5.92 11.19
C LYS A 34 0.55 6.52 9.81
N VAL A 35 1.47 6.28 8.87
CA VAL A 35 1.32 6.71 7.48
C VAL A 35 0.08 6.07 6.85
N ILE A 36 -0.06 4.75 6.97
CA ILE A 36 -1.21 4.01 6.43
C ILE A 36 -2.52 4.54 7.04
N TRP A 37 -2.57 4.74 8.35
CA TRP A 37 -3.75 5.31 9.02
C TRP A 37 -4.07 6.74 8.55
N GLY A 38 -3.04 7.56 8.34
CA GLY A 38 -3.21 8.90 7.77
C GLY A 38 -3.83 8.85 6.37
N LEU A 39 -3.30 8.01 5.49
CA LEU A 39 -3.84 7.83 4.14
C LEU A 39 -5.26 7.25 4.17
N PHE A 40 -5.52 6.30 5.06
CA PHE A 40 -6.86 5.76 5.24
C PHE A 40 -7.86 6.83 5.68
N ALA A 41 -7.49 7.70 6.62
CA ALA A 41 -8.34 8.81 7.03
C ALA A 41 -8.63 9.77 5.86
N VAL A 42 -7.61 10.12 5.07
CA VAL A 42 -7.82 10.96 3.86
C VAL A 42 -8.71 10.24 2.86
N TRP A 43 -8.51 8.94 2.63
CA TRP A 43 -9.35 8.15 1.73
C TRP A 43 -10.81 8.16 2.15
N VAL A 44 -11.10 7.97 3.44
CA VAL A 44 -12.47 8.06 3.99
C VAL A 44 -13.06 9.44 3.70
N LEU A 45 -12.32 10.51 3.96
CA LEU A 45 -12.78 11.87 3.69
C LEU A 45 -13.05 12.13 2.21
N VAL A 46 -12.20 11.66 1.31
CA VAL A 46 -12.40 11.87 -0.14
C VAL A 46 -13.56 11.04 -0.67
N THR A 47 -13.74 9.82 -0.17
CA THR A 47 -14.76 8.89 -0.65
C THR A 47 -16.13 9.20 -0.06
N PHE A 48 -16.21 9.40 1.25
CA PHE A 48 -17.47 9.65 1.96
C PHE A 48 -17.78 11.13 2.11
N GLY A 49 -16.78 12.01 1.99
CA GLY A 49 -16.95 13.46 2.15
C GLY A 49 -18.04 14.06 1.27
N PRO A 50 -18.13 13.78 -0.04
CA PRO A 50 -19.21 14.29 -0.88
C PRO A 50 -20.60 13.84 -0.40
N VAL A 51 -20.74 12.59 0.02
CA VAL A 51 -22.01 12.04 0.54
C VAL A 51 -22.39 12.70 1.86
N THR A 52 -21.45 12.78 2.81
CA THR A 52 -21.66 13.43 4.11
C THR A 52 -21.92 14.93 3.94
N ALA A 53 -21.21 15.62 3.06
CA ALA A 53 -21.41 17.03 2.76
C ALA A 53 -22.80 17.28 2.14
N THR A 54 -23.28 16.36 1.30
CA THR A 54 -24.65 16.44 0.75
C THR A 54 -25.71 16.33 1.83
N TRP A 55 -25.48 15.52 2.86
CA TRP A 55 -26.42 15.44 3.99
C TRP A 55 -26.45 16.72 4.84
N ILE A 56 -25.31 17.40 5.01
CA ILE A 56 -25.19 18.62 5.81
C ILE A 56 -25.65 19.87 5.04
N ALA A 57 -25.33 19.94 3.74
CA ALA A 57 -25.52 21.10 2.88
C ALA A 57 -26.29 20.72 1.59
N THR A 58 -27.44 20.07 1.75
CA THR A 58 -28.25 19.53 0.65
C THR A 58 -28.55 20.56 -0.43
N ASP A 59 -28.98 21.75 -0.04
CA ASP A 59 -29.39 22.79 -0.99
C ASP A 59 -28.20 23.22 -1.87
N THR A 60 -27.05 23.52 -1.27
CA THR A 60 -25.83 23.87 -2.00
C THR A 60 -25.35 22.73 -2.91
N MET A 61 -25.37 21.48 -2.42
CA MET A 61 -24.85 20.31 -3.13
C MET A 61 -25.74 19.87 -4.30
N THR A 62 -27.03 20.20 -4.30
CA THR A 62 -28.00 19.81 -5.33
C THR A 62 -28.39 20.94 -6.28
N SER A 63 -28.31 22.21 -5.84
CA SER A 63 -28.59 23.38 -6.69
C SER A 63 -27.38 23.84 -7.50
N THR A 64 -26.16 23.71 -6.96
CA THR A 64 -24.94 24.13 -7.65
C THR A 64 -24.65 23.18 -8.81
N GLN A 65 -24.48 23.73 -10.02
CA GLN A 65 -24.17 22.96 -11.21
C GLN A 65 -22.72 23.17 -11.67
N VAL A 66 -22.06 22.07 -12.02
CA VAL A 66 -20.70 22.05 -12.59
C VAL A 66 -20.76 21.23 -13.88
N PHE A 67 -20.41 21.84 -15.01
CA PHE A 67 -20.54 21.25 -16.35
C PHE A 67 -21.93 20.66 -16.66
N GLY A 68 -22.99 21.24 -16.09
CA GLY A 68 -24.38 20.79 -16.26
C GLY A 68 -24.84 19.67 -15.31
N PHE A 69 -23.97 19.20 -14.41
CA PHE A 69 -24.29 18.19 -13.39
C PHE A 69 -24.34 18.81 -12.00
N GLN A 70 -25.14 18.23 -11.09
CA GLN A 70 -25.19 18.68 -9.70
C GLN A 70 -23.83 18.42 -9.02
N LEU A 71 -23.42 19.35 -8.14
CA LEU A 71 -22.10 19.37 -7.53
C LEU A 71 -21.72 18.05 -6.85
N HIS A 72 -22.63 17.43 -6.10
CA HIS A 72 -22.36 16.15 -5.44
C HIS A 72 -22.05 15.01 -6.42
N TYR A 73 -22.71 14.96 -7.59
CA TYR A 73 -22.39 13.98 -8.63
C TYR A 73 -21.00 14.21 -9.18
N PHE A 74 -20.65 15.46 -9.48
CA PHE A 74 -19.32 15.82 -9.98
C PHE A 74 -18.22 15.45 -8.99
N LEU A 75 -18.38 15.83 -7.72
CA LEU A 75 -17.41 15.54 -6.66
C LEU A 75 -17.24 14.04 -6.41
N THR A 76 -18.33 13.28 -6.44
CA THR A 76 -18.26 11.82 -6.23
C THR A 76 -17.60 11.13 -7.44
N ALA A 77 -17.98 11.52 -8.66
CA ALA A 77 -17.49 10.89 -9.89
C ALA A 77 -16.00 11.14 -10.15
N LEU A 78 -15.50 12.35 -9.85
CA LEU A 78 -14.09 12.69 -10.08
C LEU A 78 -13.25 12.61 -8.81
N GLY A 79 -13.80 13.03 -7.67
CA GLY A 79 -13.06 13.13 -6.42
C GLY A 79 -12.53 11.77 -5.95
N SER A 80 -13.32 10.71 -6.08
CA SER A 80 -12.88 9.37 -5.66
C SER A 80 -11.74 8.81 -6.55
N PRO A 81 -11.88 8.73 -7.89
CA PRO A 81 -10.79 8.27 -8.75
C PRO A 81 -9.52 9.12 -8.66
N ILE A 82 -9.65 10.46 -8.72
CA ILE A 82 -8.50 11.37 -8.60
C ILE A 82 -7.87 11.24 -7.22
N GLY A 83 -8.69 11.14 -6.18
CA GLY A 83 -8.25 10.92 -4.80
C GLY A 83 -7.35 9.70 -4.67
N VAL A 84 -7.76 8.56 -5.24
CA VAL A 84 -6.94 7.34 -5.21
C VAL A 84 -5.58 7.57 -5.89
N PHE A 85 -5.53 8.20 -7.07
CA PHE A 85 -4.26 8.49 -7.72
C PHE A 85 -3.35 9.39 -6.88
N VAL A 86 -3.90 10.45 -6.30
CA VAL A 86 -3.15 11.34 -5.39
C VAL A 86 -2.64 10.57 -4.17
N LEU A 87 -3.47 9.71 -3.59
CA LEU A 87 -3.08 8.88 -2.44
C LEU A 87 -1.97 7.89 -2.81
N CYS A 88 -2.00 7.28 -4.00
CA CYS A 88 -0.94 6.39 -4.46
C CYS A 88 0.40 7.13 -4.58
N VAL A 89 0.41 8.32 -5.19
CA VAL A 89 1.63 9.13 -5.32
C VAL A 89 2.13 9.57 -3.93
N ALA A 90 1.23 10.06 -3.07
CA ALA A 90 1.58 10.46 -1.71
C ALA A 90 2.12 9.28 -0.88
N TYR A 91 1.54 8.09 -1.04
CA TYR A 91 2.03 6.88 -0.38
C TYR A 91 3.46 6.55 -0.81
N ALA A 92 3.74 6.54 -2.11
CA ALA A 92 5.07 6.23 -2.64
C ALA A 92 6.12 7.17 -2.05
N TRP A 93 5.88 8.48 -2.08
CA TRP A 93 6.80 9.46 -1.50
C TRP A 93 6.98 9.30 0.01
N GLN A 94 5.90 9.05 0.74
CA GLN A 94 5.97 8.90 2.18
C GLN A 94 6.65 7.60 2.60
N ARG A 95 6.47 6.52 1.83
CA ARG A 95 7.18 5.25 2.01
C ARG A 95 8.68 5.43 1.75
N ASP A 96 9.05 6.00 0.60
CA ASP A 96 10.45 6.19 0.25
C ASP A 96 11.18 7.09 1.28
N ARG A 97 10.49 8.12 1.79
CA ARG A 97 11.00 8.95 2.89
C ARG A 97 11.20 8.15 4.18
N LEU A 98 10.27 7.26 4.52
CA LEU A 98 10.35 6.45 5.73
C LEU A 98 11.50 5.43 5.62
N ASP A 99 11.65 4.79 4.46
CA ASP A 99 12.74 3.86 4.18
C ASP A 99 14.10 4.55 4.31
N ALA A 100 14.25 5.77 3.78
CA ALA A 100 15.46 6.58 3.92
C ALA A 100 15.79 6.94 5.38
N GLN A 101 14.80 7.20 6.22
CA GLN A 101 15.02 7.54 7.64
C GLN A 101 15.58 6.37 8.46
N TYR A 102 15.23 5.15 8.08
CA TYR A 102 15.62 3.95 8.79
C TYR A 102 16.74 3.17 8.08
N GLY A 103 17.28 3.70 6.98
CA GLY A 103 18.39 3.08 6.22
C GLY A 103 18.00 1.78 5.51
N VAL A 104 16.71 1.60 5.18
CA VAL A 104 16.22 0.41 4.49
C VAL A 104 16.48 0.59 3.00
N SER A 105 17.56 -0.01 2.49
CA SER A 105 17.88 -0.06 1.06
C SER A 105 17.33 -1.32 0.43
N HIS A 106 16.29 -1.17 -0.40
CA HIS A 106 15.82 -2.21 -1.31
C HIS A 106 16.52 -2.06 -2.67
N GLU A 107 17.85 -2.21 -2.69
CA GLU A 107 18.54 -2.41 -3.96
C GLU A 107 18.16 -3.80 -4.47
N VAL A 108 17.44 -3.85 -5.59
CA VAL A 108 17.37 -5.07 -6.40
C VAL A 108 18.80 -5.25 -6.92
N PRO A 109 19.50 -6.36 -6.59
CA PRO A 109 20.76 -6.63 -7.25
C PRO A 109 20.53 -6.52 -8.75
N ALA A 110 21.30 -5.67 -9.42
CA ALA A 110 21.30 -5.59 -10.87
C ALA A 110 21.92 -6.89 -11.42
N GLU A 111 21.21 -8.01 -11.28
CA GLU A 111 21.49 -9.22 -12.01
C GLU A 111 20.90 -9.05 -13.41
N ALA A 112 21.86 -8.96 -14.33
CA ALA A 112 21.79 -8.90 -15.77
C ALA A 112 20.52 -9.48 -16.44
N ASP A 113 20.03 -8.72 -17.42
CA ASP A 113 19.43 -9.16 -18.69
C ASP A 113 18.73 -10.54 -18.72
N GLY A 114 17.39 -10.49 -18.87
CA GLY A 114 16.67 -11.41 -19.75
C GLY A 114 15.89 -12.55 -19.11
N ASP A 115 14.79 -12.25 -18.39
CA ASP A 115 13.60 -13.12 -18.37
C ASP A 115 12.38 -12.35 -17.84
N ALA A 116 11.86 -11.42 -18.64
CA ALA A 116 10.53 -10.86 -18.41
C ALA A 116 9.50 -11.75 -19.12
N GLY A 117 9.04 -12.83 -18.48
CA GLY A 117 7.94 -13.59 -19.10
C GLY A 117 7.46 -14.91 -18.54
N GLN A 118 8.09 -15.57 -17.57
CA GLN A 118 7.66 -16.94 -17.24
C GLN A 118 7.65 -17.22 -15.73
N HIS A 119 6.46 -17.28 -15.12
CA HIS A 119 6.01 -18.35 -14.22
C HIS A 119 4.66 -17.97 -13.58
N VAL A 120 3.55 -18.30 -14.26
CA VAL A 120 2.28 -18.60 -13.59
C VAL A 120 2.14 -20.11 -13.65
N ALA A 121 2.36 -20.79 -12.53
CA ALA A 121 2.09 -22.22 -12.41
C ALA A 121 0.58 -22.42 -12.30
N ALA A 122 -0.07 -22.73 -13.42
CA ALA A 122 -1.42 -23.27 -13.45
C ALA A 122 -1.32 -24.80 -13.60
N ASP A 123 -1.09 -25.51 -12.50
CA ASP A 123 -1.29 -26.97 -12.48
C ASP A 123 -2.71 -27.24 -11.96
N GLY A 124 -3.66 -27.17 -12.89
CA GLY A 124 -5.05 -27.53 -12.70
C GLY A 124 -5.31 -28.94 -13.22
N GLY A 125 -5.01 -29.94 -12.39
CA GLY A 125 -5.65 -31.25 -12.34
C GLY A 125 -5.71 -32.09 -13.62
N GLU A 126 -5.05 -33.25 -13.59
CA GLU A 126 -5.41 -34.37 -14.45
C GLU A 126 -5.94 -35.57 -13.64
N ARG A 127 -7.18 -35.95 -13.94
CA ARG A 127 -7.71 -37.31 -13.80
C ARG A 127 -7.54 -38.00 -15.15
N PRO A 128 -7.22 -39.31 -15.19
CA PRO A 128 -8.22 -40.36 -14.96
C PRO A 128 -7.89 -41.32 -13.81
#